data_AF-A0A957UZL0-F1
#
_entry.id   AF-A0A957UZL0-F1
#
_cell.length_a   1.000
_cell.length_b   1.000
_cell.length_c   1.000
_cell.angle_alpha   90.00
_cell.angle_beta   90.00
_cell.angle_gamma   90.00
#
_symmetry.space_group_name_H-M   'P 1'
#
loop_
_entity.id
_entity.type
_entity.pdbx_description
1 polymer ?
#
loop_
_entity_poly.entity_id
_entity_poly.type
_entity_poly.pdbx_seq_one_letter_code
_entity_poly.pdbx_strand_id
1 'polypeptide(L)'
;INNLANWPSADNFAGLAASTSSARLARLFGDLFDRQQALPDRMERFQRAIDAEYAYLYTRDVQGRAQTLPASLLTIFLAARDPLRYMVYRPRMVEQAAQDWGMEPPDTDRNWYVHLLNWLRPIQDALTAQLGAQTDLIDVHLLLWFNHRFDADFAHRFGEDAAGNPVLLPEPPLPLRALYEATRRTQTIALCGPPGTGKTQLARTFITHWLLSGNHSQTDADAYWAAVDTGNVAAINQRTAEAWQQRTGTGDFAVAIALDERTRFDDVVERSAAGQAGAVAGPLRRICERAATEWRALGAAAHRYALLLEHLERTDLAAVLGNVLPLFDDDCRLGAPDAREVRLPYSGKSLGVPPNLLILGTLDGAVALPPATDAALRRRFTFVELSPDPNALSQTPLGETDDIDLAALLTVLNGRLAATKGRTFQLGHHLLLDVRTIDDLRQAWYNGIVPQVRAWFAHEEEKLSQILGDTFVERRLQRPRWQTGLAVPPDALPPTYEIRILDRDEFRWAIQELAAGGG
;
A
#
# COMPACT_ATOMS: atom_id res chain seq x y z
N ILE A 1 14.53 -8.69 -7.13
CA ILE A 1 15.45 -7.65 -7.68
C ILE A 1 16.11 -6.82 -6.56
N ASN A 2 15.38 -6.39 -5.51
CA ASN A 2 15.96 -5.67 -4.34
C ASN A 2 17.01 -6.43 -3.49
N ASN A 3 17.28 -7.71 -3.74
CA ASN A 3 18.30 -8.50 -3.02
C ASN A 3 19.71 -8.44 -3.64
N LEU A 4 19.88 -7.78 -4.80
CA LEU A 4 21.19 -7.64 -5.47
C LEU A 4 21.95 -6.35 -5.08
N ALA A 5 21.27 -5.40 -4.42
CA ALA A 5 21.80 -4.06 -4.15
C ALA A 5 22.87 -4.00 -3.02
N ASN A 6 23.06 -5.07 -2.25
CA ASN A 6 23.99 -5.11 -1.10
C ASN A 6 25.15 -6.10 -1.29
N TRP A 7 25.50 -6.49 -2.52
CA TRP A 7 26.63 -7.38 -2.79
C TRP A 7 27.79 -6.63 -3.44
N PRO A 8 28.88 -6.32 -2.70
CA PRO A 8 30.11 -5.77 -3.29
C PRO A 8 30.64 -6.60 -4.46
N SER A 9 30.39 -7.92 -4.45
CA SER A 9 30.76 -8.83 -5.53
C SER A 9 29.94 -8.67 -6.82
N ALA A 10 28.72 -8.14 -6.75
CA ALA A 10 27.91 -7.83 -7.92
C ALA A 10 28.44 -6.56 -8.62
N ASP A 11 28.86 -5.56 -7.83
CA ASP A 11 29.50 -4.34 -8.35
C ASP A 11 30.85 -4.66 -9.02
N ASN A 12 31.65 -5.56 -8.42
CA ASN A 12 32.90 -6.03 -9.02
C ASN A 12 32.66 -6.77 -10.35
N PHE A 13 31.61 -7.61 -10.41
CA PHE A 13 31.25 -8.29 -11.66
C PHE A 13 30.75 -7.29 -12.71
N ALA A 14 29.98 -6.27 -12.32
CA ALA A 14 29.53 -5.21 -13.22
C ALA A 14 30.72 -4.42 -13.79
N GLY A 15 31.74 -4.12 -12.97
CA GLY A 15 32.99 -3.50 -13.42
C GLY A 15 33.78 -4.37 -14.40
N LEU A 16 33.85 -5.68 -14.16
CA LEU A 16 34.45 -6.63 -15.11
C LEU A 16 33.66 -6.71 -16.41
N ALA A 17 32.33 -6.77 -16.33
CA ALA A 17 31.48 -6.82 -17.52
C ALA A 17 31.62 -5.56 -18.38
N ALA A 18 31.81 -4.39 -17.77
CA ALA A 18 32.05 -3.13 -18.47
C ALA A 18 33.45 -3.06 -19.12
N SER A 19 34.45 -3.75 -18.57
CA SER A 19 35.83 -3.76 -19.07
C SER A 19 36.15 -4.93 -20.01
N THR A 20 35.24 -5.90 -20.15
CA THR A 20 35.40 -7.08 -21.01
C THR A 20 34.57 -6.93 -22.29
N SER A 21 35.13 -7.36 -23.44
CA SER A 21 34.39 -7.28 -24.71
C SER A 21 33.15 -8.18 -24.72
N SER A 22 32.07 -7.70 -25.34
CA SER A 22 30.80 -8.45 -25.43
C SER A 22 30.95 -9.82 -26.10
N ALA A 23 31.84 -9.94 -27.09
CA ALA A 23 32.13 -11.22 -27.75
C ALA A 23 32.78 -12.25 -26.81
N ARG A 24 33.65 -11.79 -25.90
CA ARG A 24 34.30 -12.66 -24.92
C ARG A 24 33.33 -13.09 -23.83
N LEU A 25 32.51 -12.17 -23.31
CA LEU A 25 31.45 -12.50 -22.36
C LEU A 25 30.44 -13.49 -22.95
N ALA A 26 30.03 -13.28 -24.21
CA ALA A 26 29.14 -14.20 -24.91
C ALA A 26 29.73 -15.61 -25.02
N ARG A 27 31.03 -15.73 -25.25
CA ARG A 27 31.73 -17.03 -25.25
C ARG A 27 31.75 -17.68 -23.88
N LEU A 28 32.10 -16.94 -22.83
CA LEU A 28 32.14 -17.45 -21.45
C LEU A 28 30.77 -17.96 -20.99
N PHE A 29 29.71 -17.18 -21.23
CA PHE A 29 28.34 -17.60 -20.92
C PHE A 29 27.86 -18.73 -21.84
N GLY A 30 28.28 -18.75 -23.12
CA GLY A 30 28.05 -19.86 -24.02
C GLY A 30 28.60 -21.19 -23.47
N ASP A 31 29.84 -21.18 -22.99
CA ASP A 31 30.48 -22.36 -22.39
C ASP A 31 29.84 -22.78 -21.06
N LEU A 32 29.38 -21.81 -20.24
CA LEU A 32 28.66 -22.08 -19.00
C LEU A 32 27.30 -22.74 -19.27
N PHE A 33 26.59 -22.28 -20.31
CA PHE A 33 25.24 -22.74 -20.66
C PHE A 33 25.21 -23.90 -21.65
N ASP A 34 26.36 -24.32 -22.18
CA ASP A 34 26.46 -25.50 -23.05
C ASP A 34 25.98 -26.75 -22.29
N ARG A 35 24.93 -27.39 -22.76
CA ARG A 35 24.34 -28.56 -22.09
C ARG A 35 25.02 -29.88 -22.45
N GLN A 36 25.93 -29.89 -23.43
CA GLN A 36 26.65 -31.09 -23.84
C GLN A 36 27.79 -31.45 -22.88
N GLN A 37 28.15 -30.55 -21.96
CA GLN A 37 29.25 -30.73 -21.02
C GLN A 37 28.74 -30.83 -19.57
N ALA A 38 29.48 -31.53 -18.72
CA ALA A 38 29.10 -31.75 -17.33
C ALA A 38 29.01 -30.41 -16.55
N LEU A 39 27.99 -30.27 -15.70
CA LEU A 39 27.76 -29.05 -14.91
C LEU A 39 28.97 -28.63 -14.05
N PRO A 40 29.64 -29.53 -13.31
CA PRO A 40 30.83 -29.18 -12.53
C PRO A 40 31.96 -28.60 -13.40
N ASP A 41 32.22 -29.20 -14.55
CA ASP A 41 33.30 -28.76 -15.45
C ASP A 41 33.01 -27.38 -16.06
N ARG A 42 31.75 -27.09 -16.38
CA ARG A 42 31.33 -25.79 -16.91
C ARG A 42 31.46 -24.69 -15.86
N MET A 43 30.98 -24.98 -14.65
CA MET A 43 31.07 -24.06 -13.51
C MET A 43 32.53 -23.75 -13.18
N GLU A 44 33.39 -24.77 -13.13
CA GLU A 44 34.80 -24.60 -12.82
C GLU A 44 35.56 -23.81 -13.90
N ARG A 45 35.32 -24.10 -15.19
CA ARG A 45 35.96 -23.33 -16.27
C ARG A 45 35.53 -21.87 -16.25
N PHE A 46 34.24 -21.60 -16.05
CA PHE A 46 33.72 -20.24 -15.95
C PHE A 46 34.35 -19.51 -14.76
N GLN A 47 34.35 -20.15 -13.58
CA GLN A 47 34.97 -19.63 -12.37
C GLN A 47 36.44 -19.28 -12.58
N ARG A 48 37.25 -20.22 -13.10
CA ARG A 48 38.68 -20.00 -13.39
C ARG A 48 38.91 -18.86 -14.38
N ALA A 49 38.07 -18.73 -15.40
CA ALA A 49 38.19 -17.66 -16.38
C ALA A 49 37.90 -16.29 -15.76
N ILE A 50 36.87 -16.17 -14.92
CA ILE A 50 36.54 -14.92 -14.23
C ILE A 50 37.58 -14.58 -13.15
N ASP A 51 38.05 -15.57 -12.39
CA ASP A 51 39.06 -15.36 -11.34
C ASP A 51 40.39 -14.87 -11.92
N ALA A 52 40.78 -15.36 -13.09
CA ALA A 52 41.95 -14.87 -13.82
C ALA A 52 41.83 -13.40 -14.22
N GLU A 53 40.63 -12.95 -14.61
CA GLU A 53 40.35 -11.56 -14.96
C GLU A 53 40.28 -10.67 -13.73
N TYR A 54 39.68 -11.14 -12.64
CA TYR A 54 39.70 -10.42 -11.36
C TYR A 54 41.12 -10.21 -10.85
N ALA A 55 42.00 -11.20 -11.00
CA ALA A 55 43.41 -11.07 -10.65
C ALA A 55 44.16 -10.05 -11.52
N TYR A 56 43.69 -9.78 -12.74
CA TYR A 56 44.27 -8.79 -13.65
C TYR A 56 43.74 -7.37 -13.39
N LEU A 57 42.44 -7.22 -13.11
CA LEU A 57 41.75 -5.93 -13.01
C LEU A 57 41.77 -5.32 -11.60
N TYR A 58 41.81 -6.15 -10.56
CA TYR A 58 41.74 -5.70 -9.18
C TYR A 58 42.98 -6.16 -8.41
N THR A 59 43.72 -5.22 -7.81
CA THR A 59 44.68 -5.57 -6.76
C THR A 59 43.94 -6.31 -5.64
N ARG A 60 44.60 -7.29 -5.03
CA ARG A 60 44.10 -8.09 -3.89
C ARG A 60 43.28 -7.24 -2.92
N ASP A 61 42.26 -7.85 -2.31
CA ASP A 61 41.39 -7.15 -1.36
C ASP A 61 42.17 -6.50 -0.20
N VAL A 62 41.51 -5.72 0.65
CA VAL A 62 42.11 -5.01 1.80
C VAL A 62 42.87 -5.97 2.77
N GLN A 63 42.66 -7.28 2.65
CA GLN A 63 43.30 -8.34 3.43
C GLN A 63 44.31 -9.19 2.63
N GLY A 64 44.63 -8.83 1.38
CA GLY A 64 45.61 -9.50 0.55
C GLY A 64 45.14 -10.82 -0.09
N ARG A 65 43.83 -11.10 -0.13
CA ARG A 65 43.27 -12.32 -0.76
C ARG A 65 42.93 -12.08 -2.23
N ALA A 66 43.07 -13.14 -3.03
CA ALA A 66 42.62 -13.13 -4.42
C ALA A 66 41.10 -13.06 -4.45
N GLN A 67 40.54 -12.15 -5.25
CA GLN A 67 39.10 -12.06 -5.42
C GLN A 67 38.62 -13.19 -6.33
N THR A 68 37.66 -13.98 -5.84
CA THR A 68 37.02 -15.06 -6.60
C THR A 68 35.55 -14.76 -6.84
N LEU A 69 34.99 -15.18 -7.97
CA LEU A 69 33.54 -15.13 -8.19
C LEU A 69 32.81 -15.95 -7.11
N PRO A 70 31.84 -15.39 -6.35
CA PRO A 70 31.11 -16.15 -5.36
C PRO A 70 30.26 -17.26 -6.01
N ALA A 71 30.25 -18.44 -5.41
CA ALA A 71 29.44 -19.58 -5.85
C ALA A 71 27.96 -19.21 -6.04
N SER A 72 27.41 -18.40 -5.13
CA SER A 72 26.03 -17.94 -5.23
C SER A 72 25.76 -17.10 -6.50
N LEU A 73 26.70 -16.25 -6.93
CA LEU A 73 26.54 -15.45 -8.15
C LEU A 73 26.56 -16.33 -9.41
N LEU A 74 27.42 -17.36 -9.42
CA LEU A 74 27.43 -18.38 -10.49
C LEU A 74 26.08 -19.11 -10.61
N THR A 75 25.48 -19.49 -9.47
CA THR A 75 24.16 -20.15 -9.47
C THR A 75 23.03 -19.21 -9.90
N ILE A 76 23.15 -17.90 -9.65
CA ILE A 76 22.20 -16.90 -10.14
C ILE A 76 22.21 -16.86 -11.68
N PHE A 77 23.37 -16.93 -12.32
CA PHE A 77 23.44 -16.95 -13.78
C PHE A 77 22.77 -18.20 -14.38
N LEU A 78 22.98 -19.36 -13.74
CA LEU A 78 22.33 -20.61 -14.14
C LEU A 78 20.81 -20.54 -13.96
N ALA A 79 20.34 -20.09 -12.79
CA ALA A 79 18.91 -19.93 -12.50
C ALA A 79 18.25 -18.87 -13.39
N ALA A 80 18.92 -17.77 -13.70
CA ALA A 80 18.40 -16.75 -14.62
C ALA A 80 18.22 -17.27 -16.05
N ARG A 81 19.05 -18.23 -16.47
CA ARG A 81 18.95 -18.86 -17.80
C ARG A 81 17.87 -19.94 -17.85
N ASP A 82 17.73 -20.72 -16.78
CA ASP A 82 16.83 -21.87 -16.71
C ASP A 82 16.35 -22.09 -15.26
N PRO A 83 15.34 -21.31 -14.82
CA PRO A 83 14.92 -21.26 -13.42
C PRO A 83 14.22 -22.55 -12.96
N LEU A 84 13.73 -23.36 -13.89
CA LEU A 84 13.09 -24.65 -13.58
C LEU A 84 14.11 -25.74 -13.26
N ARG A 85 15.37 -25.55 -13.66
CA ARG A 85 16.44 -26.56 -13.52
C ARG A 85 17.49 -26.21 -12.48
N TYR A 86 17.63 -24.94 -12.14
CA TYR A 86 18.70 -24.44 -11.29
C TYR A 86 18.14 -23.56 -10.18
N MET A 87 18.61 -23.81 -8.95
CA MET A 87 18.26 -23.00 -7.78
C MET A 87 19.39 -22.04 -7.43
N VAL A 88 19.05 -20.83 -6.98
CA VAL A 88 20.03 -19.92 -6.37
C VAL A 88 20.54 -20.51 -5.05
N TYR A 89 21.84 -20.77 -4.96
CA TYR A 89 22.46 -21.34 -3.77
C TYR A 89 22.80 -20.26 -2.73
N ARG A 90 22.31 -20.48 -1.50
CA ARG A 90 22.67 -19.69 -0.32
C ARG A 90 23.05 -20.65 0.81
N PRO A 91 24.33 -20.68 1.26
CA PRO A 91 24.80 -21.66 2.25
C PRO A 91 23.93 -21.71 3.51
N ARG A 92 23.69 -20.56 4.16
CA ARG A 92 22.87 -20.48 5.39
C ARG A 92 21.44 -20.97 5.22
N MET A 93 20.84 -20.74 4.05
CA MET A 93 19.48 -21.18 3.76
C MET A 93 19.41 -22.71 3.68
N VAL A 94 20.42 -23.33 3.07
CA VAL A 94 20.52 -24.79 2.92
C VAL A 94 20.88 -25.45 4.24
N GLU A 95 21.82 -24.87 4.99
CA GLU A 95 22.20 -25.34 6.33
C GLU A 95 21.01 -25.32 7.31
N GLN A 96 20.24 -24.22 7.33
CA GLN A 96 19.05 -24.11 8.17
C GLN A 96 18.00 -25.15 7.77
N ALA A 97 17.69 -25.25 6.47
CA ALA A 97 16.70 -26.22 6.00
C ALA A 97 17.10 -27.68 6.28
N ALA A 98 18.39 -28.01 6.21
CA ALA A 98 18.90 -29.32 6.59
C ALA A 98 18.66 -29.61 8.08
N GLN A 99 18.86 -28.61 8.95
CA GLN A 99 18.58 -28.73 10.39
C GLN A 99 17.08 -28.87 10.67
N ASP A 100 16.26 -27.99 10.11
CA ASP A 100 14.80 -27.96 10.35
C ASP A 100 14.12 -29.26 9.94
N TRP A 101 14.60 -29.88 8.86
CA TRP A 101 14.00 -31.08 8.29
C TRP A 101 14.75 -32.36 8.63
N GLY A 102 15.76 -32.28 9.51
CA GLY A 102 16.53 -33.45 9.96
C GLY A 102 17.23 -34.20 8.83
N MET A 103 17.62 -33.48 7.77
CA MET A 103 18.33 -34.03 6.62
C MET A 103 19.83 -33.77 6.73
N GLU A 104 20.66 -34.69 6.25
CA GLU A 104 22.09 -34.40 6.09
C GLU A 104 22.28 -33.30 5.02
N PRO A 105 23.13 -32.28 5.26
CA PRO A 105 23.38 -31.24 4.28
C PRO A 105 24.09 -31.80 3.03
N PRO A 106 23.93 -31.17 1.86
CA PRO A 106 24.58 -31.62 0.64
C PRO A 106 26.11 -31.53 0.76
N ASP A 107 26.81 -32.49 0.17
CA ASP A 107 28.27 -32.51 0.13
C ASP A 107 28.83 -31.26 -0.59
N THR A 108 29.99 -30.79 -0.14
CA THR A 108 30.65 -29.55 -0.56
C THR A 108 31.89 -29.79 -1.43
N ASP A 109 32.04 -31.01 -1.96
CA ASP A 109 33.10 -31.39 -2.90
C ASP A 109 33.03 -30.64 -4.26
N ARG A 110 33.85 -31.07 -5.24
CA ARG A 110 33.85 -30.47 -6.59
C ARG A 110 32.49 -30.51 -7.30
N ASN A 111 31.58 -31.39 -6.89
CA ASN A 111 30.25 -31.57 -7.44
C ASN A 111 29.15 -30.97 -6.54
N TRP A 112 29.49 -30.11 -5.58
CA TRP A 112 28.58 -29.54 -4.58
C TRP A 112 27.23 -29.06 -5.14
N TYR A 113 27.21 -28.45 -6.33
CA TYR A 113 25.97 -27.93 -6.91
C TYR A 113 25.09 -29.05 -7.49
N VAL A 114 25.69 -30.12 -8.00
CA VAL A 114 24.96 -31.32 -8.40
C VAL A 114 24.39 -32.02 -7.16
N HIS A 115 25.18 -32.10 -6.09
CA HIS A 115 24.72 -32.65 -4.81
C HIS A 115 23.55 -31.85 -4.25
N LEU A 116 23.63 -30.51 -4.27
CA LEU A 116 22.52 -29.63 -3.91
C LEU A 116 21.27 -29.92 -4.75
N LEU A 117 21.37 -29.95 -6.08
CA LEU A 117 20.22 -30.20 -6.94
C LEU A 117 19.59 -31.57 -6.71
N ASN A 118 20.38 -32.58 -6.37
CA ASN A 118 19.87 -33.90 -5.98
C ASN A 118 19.24 -33.89 -4.59
N TRP A 119 19.83 -33.15 -3.65
CA TRP A 119 19.34 -32.96 -2.29
C TRP A 119 17.98 -32.24 -2.25
N LEU A 120 17.69 -31.40 -3.24
CA LEU A 120 16.39 -30.72 -3.38
C LEU A 120 15.26 -31.62 -3.93
N ARG A 121 15.57 -32.76 -4.54
CA ARG A 121 14.54 -33.62 -5.16
C ARG A 121 13.56 -34.22 -4.13
N PRO A 122 14.02 -34.80 -3.02
CA PRO A 122 13.09 -35.29 -1.99
C PRO A 122 12.16 -34.20 -1.45
N ILE A 123 12.66 -32.96 -1.36
CA ILE A 123 11.89 -31.79 -0.94
C ILE A 123 10.82 -31.45 -1.96
N GLN A 124 11.18 -31.42 -3.25
CA GLN A 124 10.26 -31.19 -4.35
C GLN A 124 9.18 -32.27 -4.43
N ASP A 125 9.55 -33.54 -4.25
CA ASP A 125 8.63 -34.67 -4.26
C ASP A 125 7.63 -34.58 -3.10
N ALA A 126 8.12 -34.24 -1.90
CA ALA A 126 7.28 -34.02 -0.73
C ALA A 126 6.30 -32.83 -0.93
N LEU A 127 6.79 -31.73 -1.50
CA LEU A 127 5.97 -30.55 -1.77
C LEU A 127 4.89 -30.85 -2.83
N THR A 128 5.25 -31.57 -3.89
CA THR A 128 4.31 -32.05 -4.92
C THR A 128 3.21 -32.91 -4.32
N ALA A 129 3.57 -33.85 -3.43
CA ALA A 129 2.61 -34.72 -2.78
C ALA A 129 1.63 -33.94 -1.88
N GLN A 130 2.09 -32.90 -1.20
CA GLN A 130 1.25 -32.07 -0.31
C GLN A 130 0.34 -31.11 -1.07
N LEU A 131 0.84 -30.50 -2.15
CA LEU A 131 0.07 -29.52 -2.91
C LEU A 131 -0.90 -30.14 -3.93
N GLY A 132 -0.75 -31.44 -4.22
CA GLY A 132 -1.58 -32.11 -5.22
C GLY A 132 -1.38 -31.59 -6.66
N ALA A 133 -0.30 -30.85 -6.89
CA ALA A 133 0.09 -30.29 -8.18
C ALA A 133 1.60 -30.44 -8.37
N GLN A 134 2.04 -30.56 -9.63
CA GLN A 134 3.46 -30.67 -9.95
C GLN A 134 4.20 -29.40 -9.52
N THR A 135 5.22 -29.56 -8.67
CA THR A 135 6.04 -28.44 -8.22
C THR A 135 7.37 -28.39 -8.96
N ASP A 136 7.92 -27.20 -9.11
CA ASP A 136 9.23 -26.97 -9.72
C ASP A 136 10.26 -26.46 -8.70
N LEU A 137 11.49 -26.20 -9.16
CA LEU A 137 12.55 -25.68 -8.29
C LEU A 137 12.34 -24.23 -7.84
N ILE A 138 11.45 -23.47 -8.49
CA ILE A 138 11.03 -22.14 -8.04
C ILE A 138 10.19 -22.30 -6.78
N ASP A 139 9.25 -23.24 -6.75
CA ASP A 139 8.43 -23.54 -5.57
C ASP A 139 9.28 -23.96 -4.38
N VAL A 140 10.24 -24.87 -4.62
CA VAL A 140 11.18 -25.32 -3.60
C VAL A 140 12.07 -24.15 -3.12
N HIS A 141 12.55 -23.32 -4.05
CA HIS A 141 13.35 -22.15 -3.69
C HIS A 141 12.56 -21.15 -2.82
N LEU A 142 11.30 -20.89 -3.17
CA LEU A 142 10.41 -20.03 -2.41
C LEU A 142 10.20 -20.59 -1.02
N LEU A 143 9.87 -21.88 -0.89
CA LEU A 143 9.68 -22.56 0.40
C LEU A 143 10.91 -22.40 1.31
N LEU A 144 12.10 -22.72 0.80
CA LEU A 144 13.35 -22.61 1.56
C LEU A 144 13.69 -21.17 1.94
N TRP A 145 13.41 -20.22 1.04
CA TRP A 145 13.62 -18.80 1.31
C TRP A 145 12.68 -18.28 2.40
N PHE A 146 11.40 -18.67 2.34
CA PHE A 146 10.41 -18.34 3.35
C PHE A 146 10.81 -18.93 4.70
N ASN A 147 11.14 -20.22 4.76
CA ASN A 147 11.53 -20.87 6.01
C ASN A 147 12.75 -20.20 6.66
N HIS A 148 13.80 -19.93 5.88
CA HIS A 148 15.02 -19.28 6.38
C HIS A 148 14.77 -17.83 6.86
N ARG A 149 13.90 -17.07 6.18
CA ARG A 149 13.62 -15.68 6.55
C ARG A 149 12.62 -15.56 7.71
N PHE A 150 11.73 -16.53 7.85
CA PHE A 150 10.75 -16.56 8.93
C PHE A 150 11.43 -16.89 10.27
N ASP A 151 12.35 -17.85 10.34
CA ASP A 151 12.86 -18.25 11.66
C ASP A 151 13.76 -17.19 12.32
N ALA A 152 14.57 -16.46 11.54
CA ALA A 152 15.56 -15.51 12.08
C ALA A 152 14.97 -14.18 12.63
N ASP A 153 13.76 -13.77 12.20
CA ASP A 153 13.16 -12.47 12.53
C ASP A 153 11.71 -12.57 13.06
N PHE A 154 11.05 -13.72 12.91
CA PHE A 154 9.60 -13.86 13.10
C PHE A 154 9.23 -14.52 14.43
N ALA A 155 9.99 -15.50 14.94
CA ALA A 155 9.70 -16.17 16.21
C ALA A 155 9.65 -15.20 17.41
N HIS A 156 10.51 -14.19 17.45
CA HIS A 156 10.48 -13.16 18.49
C HIS A 156 9.26 -12.19 18.40
N ARG A 157 8.44 -12.28 17.35
CA ARG A 157 7.29 -11.37 17.12
C ARG A 157 5.94 -11.97 17.50
N PHE A 158 5.88 -13.27 17.76
CA PHE A 158 4.66 -13.97 18.10
C PHE A 158 4.92 -14.75 19.37
N GLY A 159 4.20 -14.43 20.45
CA GLY A 159 4.33 -15.14 21.71
C GLY A 159 4.16 -16.65 21.52
N GLU A 160 4.79 -17.44 22.38
CA GLU A 160 4.65 -18.89 22.37
C GLU A 160 3.36 -19.30 23.10
N ASP A 161 2.68 -20.34 22.60
CA ASP A 161 1.58 -20.96 23.34
C ASP A 161 2.12 -21.75 24.54
N ALA A 162 1.21 -22.30 25.36
CA ALA A 162 1.60 -23.10 26.54
C ALA A 162 2.41 -24.38 26.19
N ALA A 163 2.49 -24.75 24.91
CA ALA A 163 3.26 -25.89 24.40
C ALA A 163 4.56 -25.46 23.71
N GLY A 164 4.91 -24.16 23.70
CA GLY A 164 6.13 -23.64 23.09
C GLY A 164 6.03 -23.44 21.57
N ASN A 165 4.84 -23.53 20.97
CA ASN A 165 4.66 -23.26 19.55
C ASN A 165 4.48 -21.75 19.31
N PRO A 166 5.06 -21.19 18.24
CA PRO A 166 4.79 -19.81 17.87
C PRO A 166 3.29 -19.63 17.59
N VAL A 167 2.64 -18.72 18.31
CA VAL A 167 1.24 -18.37 18.06
C VAL A 167 1.16 -17.59 16.75
N LEU A 168 0.89 -18.30 15.66
CA LEU A 168 0.53 -17.67 14.39
C LEU A 168 -0.75 -16.86 14.62
N LEU A 169 -0.61 -15.55 14.83
CA LEU A 169 -1.77 -14.66 14.78
C LEU A 169 -2.38 -14.81 13.38
N PRO A 170 -3.69 -15.06 13.27
CA PRO A 170 -4.35 -15.21 11.99
C PRO A 170 -4.01 -14.00 11.11
N GLU A 171 -3.54 -14.25 9.88
CA GLU A 171 -3.17 -13.17 8.99
C GLU A 171 -4.40 -12.32 8.71
N PRO A 172 -4.34 -10.99 8.94
CA PRO A 172 -5.48 -10.15 8.65
C PRO A 172 -5.78 -10.17 7.15
N PRO A 173 -7.04 -9.90 6.76
CA PRO A 173 -7.44 -9.82 5.36
C PRO A 173 -6.50 -8.91 4.57
N LEU A 174 -6.18 -9.29 3.32
CA LEU A 174 -5.19 -8.58 2.48
C LEU A 174 -5.39 -7.04 2.47
N PRO A 175 -6.62 -6.50 2.29
CA PRO A 175 -6.83 -5.05 2.28
C PRO A 175 -6.55 -4.36 3.63
N LEU A 176 -6.58 -5.11 4.73
CA LEU A 176 -6.36 -4.61 6.08
C LEU A 176 -4.91 -4.77 6.56
N ARG A 177 -4.07 -5.54 5.86
CA ARG A 177 -2.71 -5.88 6.33
C ARG A 177 -1.85 -4.67 6.60
N ALA A 178 -1.80 -3.72 5.68
CA ALA A 178 -0.99 -2.51 5.84
C ALA A 178 -1.40 -1.69 7.08
N LEU A 179 -2.69 -1.64 7.38
CA LEU A 179 -3.22 -0.98 8.58
C LEU A 179 -2.85 -1.75 9.86
N TYR A 180 -2.96 -3.08 9.84
CA TYR A 180 -2.50 -3.91 10.97
C TYR A 180 -0.99 -3.78 11.20
N GLU A 181 -0.18 -3.78 10.14
CA GLU A 181 1.27 -3.56 10.25
C GLU A 181 1.59 -2.16 10.80
N ALA A 182 0.86 -1.14 10.38
CA ALA A 182 1.00 0.21 10.91
C ALA A 182 0.64 0.27 12.41
N THR A 183 -0.43 -0.41 12.85
CA THR A 183 -0.82 -0.43 14.27
C THR A 183 0.20 -1.09 15.20
N ARG A 184 1.13 -1.91 14.66
CA ARG A 184 2.26 -2.47 15.43
C ARG A 184 3.32 -1.44 15.76
N ARG A 185 3.36 -0.32 15.03
CA ARG A 185 4.37 0.74 15.20
C ARG A 185 3.80 2.00 15.84
N THR A 186 2.55 2.31 15.54
CA THR A 186 1.90 3.55 15.99
C THR A 186 0.43 3.32 16.28
N GLN A 187 -0.17 4.18 17.09
CA GLN A 187 -1.62 4.22 17.28
C GLN A 187 -2.26 5.42 16.56
N THR A 188 -1.52 6.13 15.70
CA THR A 188 -2.00 7.29 14.94
C THR A 188 -1.69 7.11 13.44
N ILE A 189 -2.70 6.81 12.63
CA ILE A 189 -2.57 6.41 11.22
C ILE A 189 -3.37 7.34 10.32
N ALA A 190 -2.84 7.73 9.16
CA ALA A 190 -3.58 8.46 8.14
C ALA A 190 -3.67 7.62 6.85
N LEU A 191 -4.89 7.35 6.40
CA LEU A 191 -5.16 6.81 5.07
C LEU A 191 -5.15 7.96 4.06
N CYS A 192 -4.19 7.98 3.16
CA CYS A 192 -4.09 8.99 2.11
C CYS A 192 -4.27 8.36 0.73
N GLY A 193 -4.74 9.15 -0.23
CA GLY A 193 -4.86 8.68 -1.61
C GLY A 193 -5.86 9.50 -2.42
N PRO A 194 -5.97 9.24 -3.73
CA PRO A 194 -6.89 9.98 -4.59
C PRO A 194 -8.36 9.79 -4.18
N PRO A 195 -9.27 10.72 -4.53
CA PRO A 195 -10.68 10.59 -4.22
C PRO A 195 -11.29 9.36 -4.92
N GLY A 196 -12.23 8.69 -4.25
CA GLY A 196 -12.92 7.50 -4.81
C GLY A 196 -12.13 6.19 -4.74
N THR A 197 -11.05 6.11 -3.94
CA THR A 197 -10.32 4.85 -3.68
C THR A 197 -10.84 4.06 -2.48
N GLY A 198 -11.95 4.50 -1.86
CA GLY A 198 -12.57 3.79 -0.75
C GLY A 198 -11.94 4.01 0.63
N LYS A 199 -11.10 5.04 0.82
CA LYS A 199 -10.42 5.35 2.10
C LYS A 199 -11.34 5.33 3.32
N THR A 200 -12.47 6.04 3.26
CA THR A 200 -13.44 6.11 4.37
C THR A 200 -14.10 4.76 4.65
N GLN A 201 -14.43 4.00 3.60
CA GLN A 201 -14.99 2.67 3.76
C GLN A 201 -13.95 1.73 4.39
N LEU A 202 -12.71 1.72 3.87
CA LEU A 202 -11.62 0.91 4.40
C LEU A 202 -11.31 1.27 5.86
N ALA A 203 -11.27 2.56 6.20
CA ALA A 203 -11.10 3.04 7.57
C ALA A 203 -12.14 2.43 8.53
N ARG A 204 -13.43 2.52 8.16
CA ARG A 204 -14.53 2.01 8.98
C ARG A 204 -14.48 0.49 9.07
N THR A 205 -14.23 -0.20 7.95
CA THR A 205 -14.04 -1.66 7.92
C THR A 205 -12.90 -2.10 8.81
N PHE A 206 -11.75 -1.43 8.73
CA PHE A 206 -10.60 -1.71 9.57
C PHE A 206 -10.91 -1.51 11.04
N ILE A 207 -11.48 -0.36 11.43
CA ILE A 207 -11.82 -0.07 12.82
C ILE A 207 -12.79 -1.13 13.36
N THR A 208 -13.85 -1.46 12.63
CA THR A 208 -14.80 -2.50 13.06
C THR A 208 -14.09 -3.84 13.27
N HIS A 209 -13.30 -4.29 12.30
CA HIS A 209 -12.56 -5.55 12.43
C HIS A 209 -11.54 -5.51 13.59
N TRP A 210 -10.85 -4.39 13.78
CA TRP A 210 -9.85 -4.21 14.83
C TRP A 210 -10.47 -4.18 16.23
N LEU A 211 -11.67 -3.60 16.37
CA LEU A 211 -12.45 -3.64 17.61
C LEU A 211 -13.01 -5.04 17.88
N LEU A 212 -13.61 -5.71 16.88
CA LEU A 212 -14.13 -7.07 17.06
C LEU A 212 -13.03 -8.05 17.47
N SER A 213 -11.88 -8.03 16.80
CA SER A 213 -10.75 -8.91 17.12
C SER A 213 -10.15 -8.66 18.52
N GLY A 214 -10.27 -7.44 19.05
CA GLY A 214 -9.68 -7.08 20.34
C GLY A 214 -10.63 -7.08 21.52
N ASN A 215 -11.89 -6.73 21.31
CA ASN A 215 -12.91 -6.59 22.35
C ASN A 215 -13.88 -7.77 22.41
N HIS A 216 -13.95 -8.56 21.33
CA HIS A 216 -14.82 -9.73 21.24
C HIS A 216 -14.00 -10.99 21.00
N SER A 217 -14.00 -11.49 19.76
CA SER A 217 -13.29 -12.70 19.37
C SER A 217 -12.79 -12.57 17.93
N GLN A 218 -11.76 -13.31 17.59
CA GLN A 218 -11.30 -13.40 16.21
C GLN A 218 -12.41 -13.94 15.30
N THR A 219 -13.21 -14.91 15.78
CA THR A 219 -14.35 -15.47 15.04
C THR A 219 -15.39 -14.40 14.66
N ASP A 220 -15.64 -13.42 15.53
CA ASP A 220 -16.54 -12.31 15.20
C ASP A 220 -15.95 -11.38 14.14
N ALA A 221 -14.64 -11.16 14.16
CA ALA A 221 -13.93 -10.39 13.15
C ALA A 221 -13.94 -11.10 11.79
N ASP A 222 -13.72 -12.41 11.77
CA ASP A 222 -13.77 -13.24 10.55
C ASP A 222 -15.19 -13.30 9.98
N ALA A 223 -16.21 -13.40 10.82
CA ALA A 223 -17.61 -13.33 10.40
C ALA A 223 -17.98 -11.97 9.81
N TYR A 224 -17.45 -10.88 10.39
CA TYR A 224 -17.59 -9.55 9.81
C TYR A 224 -16.90 -9.45 8.46
N TRP A 225 -15.68 -9.98 8.33
CA TRP A 225 -14.96 -10.00 7.06
C TRP A 225 -15.70 -10.80 5.99
N ALA A 226 -16.24 -11.97 6.33
CA ALA A 226 -17.07 -12.75 5.40
C ALA A 226 -18.32 -11.97 4.92
N ALA A 227 -18.92 -11.16 5.79
CA ALA A 227 -20.02 -10.28 5.40
C ALA A 227 -19.56 -9.15 4.44
N VAL A 228 -18.36 -8.59 4.66
CA VAL A 228 -17.74 -7.61 3.75
C VAL A 228 -17.46 -8.23 2.39
N ASP A 229 -16.85 -9.42 2.37
CA ASP A 229 -16.47 -10.14 1.14
C ASP A 229 -17.69 -10.54 0.30
N THR A 230 -18.79 -10.90 0.95
CA THR A 230 -20.06 -11.23 0.29
C THR A 230 -20.95 -10.01 -0.02
N GLY A 231 -20.53 -8.80 0.38
CA GLY A 231 -21.33 -7.58 0.20
C GLY A 231 -22.64 -7.55 1.01
N ASN A 232 -22.74 -8.31 2.11
CA ASN A 232 -23.93 -8.35 2.94
C ASN A 232 -24.05 -7.10 3.83
N VAL A 233 -24.58 -6.01 3.26
CA VAL A 233 -24.70 -4.69 3.90
C VAL A 233 -25.43 -4.74 5.25
N ALA A 234 -26.47 -5.57 5.37
CA ALA A 234 -27.22 -5.69 6.62
C ALA A 234 -26.36 -6.25 7.75
N ALA A 235 -25.62 -7.34 7.48
CA ALA A 235 -24.71 -7.94 8.46
C ALA A 235 -23.52 -7.01 8.78
N ILE A 236 -22.97 -6.31 7.78
CA ILE A 236 -21.90 -5.31 7.97
C ILE A 236 -22.36 -4.21 8.92
N ASN A 237 -23.55 -3.65 8.69
CA ASN A 237 -24.09 -2.56 9.52
C ASN A 237 -24.38 -3.03 10.94
N GLN A 238 -24.98 -4.23 11.09
CA GLN A 238 -25.26 -4.82 12.39
C GLN A 238 -23.96 -5.01 13.19
N ARG A 239 -22.97 -5.69 12.61
CA ARG A 239 -21.69 -5.96 13.29
C ARG A 239 -20.88 -4.70 13.58
N THR A 240 -20.96 -3.70 12.69
CA THR A 240 -20.35 -2.38 12.93
C THR A 240 -20.99 -1.70 14.13
N ALA A 241 -22.32 -1.69 14.23
CA ALA A 241 -23.02 -1.12 15.39
C ALA A 241 -22.66 -1.88 16.68
N GLU A 242 -22.61 -3.21 16.64
CA GLU A 242 -22.20 -4.04 17.78
C GLU A 242 -20.77 -3.77 18.24
N ALA A 243 -19.84 -3.54 17.31
CA ALA A 243 -18.44 -3.27 17.62
C ALA A 243 -18.22 -1.84 18.15
N TRP A 244 -18.95 -0.86 17.61
CA TRP A 244 -18.77 0.56 17.94
C TRP A 244 -19.51 0.97 19.22
N GLN A 245 -20.60 0.28 19.59
CA GLN A 245 -21.43 0.63 20.75
C GLN A 245 -21.34 -0.42 21.88
N GLN A 246 -21.24 0.03 23.13
CA GLN A 246 -21.37 -0.87 24.28
C GLN A 246 -22.82 -1.35 24.46
N ARG A 247 -23.03 -2.68 24.51
CA ARG A 247 -24.33 -3.31 24.82
C ARG A 247 -24.91 -2.89 26.18
N THR A 248 -24.09 -2.35 27.08
CA THR A 248 -24.44 -1.98 28.47
C THR A 248 -24.77 -0.50 28.69
N GLY A 249 -24.78 0.33 27.64
CA GLY A 249 -25.20 1.74 27.73
C GLY A 249 -24.19 2.72 28.35
N THR A 250 -22.94 2.28 28.55
CA THR A 250 -21.86 3.06 29.19
C THR A 250 -21.01 3.90 28.21
N GLY A 251 -21.14 3.70 26.90
CA GLY A 251 -20.51 4.56 25.88
C GLY A 251 -20.14 3.88 24.56
N ASP A 252 -19.63 4.67 23.61
CA ASP A 252 -19.13 4.20 22.31
C ASP A 252 -17.64 3.82 22.42
N PHE A 253 -17.26 2.68 21.83
CA PHE A 253 -15.87 2.26 21.62
C PHE A 253 -15.24 2.96 20.43
N ALA A 254 -16.04 3.45 19.48
CA ALA A 254 -15.55 4.24 18.37
C ALA A 254 -16.41 5.45 18.06
N VAL A 255 -15.76 6.52 17.64
CA VAL A 255 -16.41 7.77 17.23
C VAL A 255 -15.80 8.23 15.91
N ALA A 256 -16.66 8.58 14.95
CA ALA A 256 -16.26 9.22 13.70
C ALA A 256 -16.60 10.71 13.73
N ILE A 257 -15.68 11.55 13.29
CA ILE A 257 -15.83 13.01 13.19
C ILE A 257 -15.50 13.40 11.76
N ALA A 258 -16.50 13.87 11.02
CA ALA A 258 -16.29 14.48 9.71
C ALA A 258 -15.84 15.94 9.89
N LEU A 259 -14.63 16.25 9.41
CA LEU A 259 -14.04 17.57 9.53
C LEU A 259 -14.37 18.44 8.32
N ASP A 260 -14.57 19.72 8.58
CA ASP A 260 -14.78 20.75 7.57
C ASP A 260 -14.17 22.09 8.00
N GLU A 261 -14.30 23.09 7.13
CA GLU A 261 -13.79 24.45 7.34
C GLU A 261 -14.47 25.18 8.51
N ARG A 262 -15.61 24.68 8.99
CA ARG A 262 -16.39 25.26 10.09
C ARG A 262 -16.11 24.58 11.43
N THR A 263 -15.53 23.39 11.40
CA THR A 263 -15.19 22.62 12.60
C THR A 263 -14.24 23.42 13.50
N ARG A 264 -14.55 23.52 14.78
CA ARG A 264 -13.75 24.21 15.80
C ARG A 264 -13.41 23.29 16.96
N PHE A 265 -12.51 23.78 17.82
CA PHE A 265 -12.20 23.15 19.10
C PHE A 265 -13.44 22.83 19.94
N ASP A 266 -14.41 23.75 19.94
CA ASP A 266 -15.68 23.64 20.65
C ASP A 266 -16.55 22.45 20.19
N ASP A 267 -16.42 22.03 18.93
CA ASP A 267 -17.19 20.92 18.35
C ASP A 267 -16.53 19.56 18.65
N VAL A 268 -15.21 19.54 18.81
CA VAL A 268 -14.41 18.30 18.87
C VAL A 268 -13.94 17.98 20.29
N VAL A 269 -13.45 18.98 21.03
CA VAL A 269 -12.75 18.80 22.30
C VAL A 269 -13.64 19.21 23.48
N GLU A 270 -13.99 20.48 23.61
CA GLU A 270 -14.94 20.95 24.62
C GLU A 270 -15.42 22.36 24.29
N ARG A 271 -16.66 22.68 24.68
CA ARG A 271 -17.24 24.03 24.59
C ARG A 271 -17.61 24.58 25.95
N SER A 272 -17.61 25.90 26.07
CA SER A 272 -18.09 26.59 27.27
C SER A 272 -19.58 26.29 27.54
N ALA A 273 -19.94 26.04 28.80
CA ALA A 273 -21.33 25.93 29.21
C ALA A 273 -21.90 27.32 29.51
N ALA A 274 -23.07 27.66 28.97
CA ALA A 274 -23.73 28.92 29.25
C ALA A 274 -24.18 28.98 30.72
N GLY A 275 -23.60 29.90 31.51
CA GLY A 275 -24.17 30.35 32.79
C GLY A 275 -23.39 30.03 34.07
N GLN A 276 -22.43 29.09 34.09
CA GLN A 276 -21.52 28.84 35.23
C GLN A 276 -20.22 28.17 34.76
N ALA A 277 -19.18 28.18 35.60
CA ALA A 277 -17.89 27.51 35.39
C ALA A 277 -18.07 26.02 35.09
N GLY A 278 -18.16 25.67 33.81
CA GLY A 278 -18.37 24.31 33.33
C GLY A 278 -18.14 24.26 31.83
N ALA A 279 -17.71 23.10 31.34
CA ALA A 279 -17.55 22.86 29.90
C ALA A 279 -18.25 21.56 29.52
N VAL A 280 -18.84 21.56 28.33
CA VAL A 280 -19.45 20.37 27.73
C VAL A 280 -18.38 19.67 26.92
N ALA A 281 -18.08 18.41 27.27
CA ALA A 281 -17.07 17.61 26.59
C ALA A 281 -17.51 17.25 25.16
N GLY A 282 -16.64 17.51 24.19
CA GLY A 282 -16.78 17.10 22.80
C GLY A 282 -16.47 15.61 22.58
N PRO A 283 -16.75 15.08 21.37
CA PRO A 283 -16.57 13.67 21.02
C PRO A 283 -15.17 13.13 21.30
N LEU A 284 -14.11 13.86 20.93
CA LEU A 284 -12.72 13.44 21.16
C LEU A 284 -12.43 13.35 22.65
N ARG A 285 -12.82 14.37 23.42
CA ARG A 285 -12.58 14.38 24.87
C ARG A 285 -13.30 13.21 25.55
N ARG A 286 -14.56 12.95 25.19
CA ARG A 286 -15.35 11.85 25.78
C ARG A 286 -14.72 10.49 25.53
N ILE A 287 -14.27 10.20 24.29
CA ILE A 287 -13.65 8.91 23.99
C ILE A 287 -12.28 8.76 24.66
N CYS A 288 -11.48 9.82 24.71
CA CYS A 288 -10.20 9.83 25.43
C CYS A 288 -10.38 9.59 26.94
N GLU A 289 -11.31 10.31 27.59
CA GLU A 289 -11.57 10.16 29.03
C GLU A 289 -12.04 8.73 29.37
N ARG A 290 -12.90 8.13 28.54
CA ARG A 290 -13.38 6.75 28.70
C ARG A 290 -12.25 5.74 28.55
N ALA A 291 -11.55 5.78 27.42
CA ALA A 291 -10.45 4.88 27.12
C ALA A 291 -9.36 4.96 28.21
N ALA A 292 -9.05 6.17 28.69
CA ALA A 292 -8.03 6.39 29.71
C ALA A 292 -8.47 5.90 31.09
N THR A 293 -9.75 6.08 31.44
CA THR A 293 -10.30 5.58 32.71
C THR A 293 -10.20 4.06 32.76
N GLU A 294 -10.61 3.39 31.69
CA GLU A 294 -10.55 1.94 31.60
C GLU A 294 -9.11 1.42 31.55
N TRP A 295 -8.25 2.05 30.76
CA TRP A 295 -6.83 1.68 30.68
C TRP A 295 -6.12 1.81 32.03
N ARG A 296 -6.41 2.87 32.81
CA ARG A 296 -5.85 3.01 34.16
C ARG A 296 -6.34 1.91 35.12
N ALA A 297 -7.54 1.39 34.91
CA ALA A 297 -8.11 0.34 35.76
C ALA A 297 -7.64 -1.07 35.36
N LEU A 298 -7.51 -1.35 34.06
CA LEU A 298 -7.30 -2.70 33.52
C LEU A 298 -5.95 -2.91 32.83
N GLY A 299 -5.20 -1.85 32.54
CA GLY A 299 -3.92 -1.92 31.85
C GLY A 299 -4.04 -2.62 30.49
N ALA A 300 -3.25 -3.69 30.30
CA ALA A 300 -3.25 -4.48 29.07
C ALA A 300 -4.57 -5.22 28.79
N ALA A 301 -5.42 -5.42 29.80
CA ALA A 301 -6.74 -6.03 29.65
C ALA A 301 -7.85 -5.03 29.29
N ALA A 302 -7.52 -3.75 29.11
CA ALA A 302 -8.49 -2.74 28.71
C ALA A 302 -8.97 -2.95 27.27
N HIS A 303 -10.24 -2.62 27.02
CA HIS A 303 -10.78 -2.64 25.67
C HIS A 303 -10.07 -1.64 24.76
N ARG A 304 -10.07 -1.96 23.47
CA ARG A 304 -9.67 -1.11 22.36
C ARG A 304 -10.74 -0.05 22.09
N TYR A 305 -10.28 1.15 21.76
CA TYR A 305 -11.10 2.29 21.34
C TYR A 305 -10.56 2.86 20.02
N ALA A 306 -11.42 3.49 19.22
CA ALA A 306 -10.99 4.12 17.97
C ALA A 306 -11.63 5.50 17.73
N LEU A 307 -10.83 6.45 17.26
CA LEU A 307 -11.28 7.75 16.78
C LEU A 307 -11.01 7.84 15.27
N LEU A 308 -12.07 8.00 14.49
CA LEU A 308 -11.99 8.25 13.05
C LEU A 308 -12.13 9.75 12.77
N LEU A 309 -11.10 10.37 12.19
CA LEU A 309 -11.11 11.76 11.73
C LEU A 309 -11.21 11.77 10.20
N GLU A 310 -12.40 12.05 9.66
CA GLU A 310 -12.62 12.06 8.21
C GLU A 310 -12.30 13.45 7.64
N HIS A 311 -11.72 13.47 6.43
CA HIS A 311 -11.44 14.70 5.69
C HIS A 311 -10.45 15.65 6.39
N LEU A 312 -9.31 15.11 6.82
CA LEU A 312 -8.23 15.89 7.43
C LEU A 312 -7.79 17.08 6.56
N GLU A 313 -7.94 17.01 5.23
CA GLU A 313 -7.58 18.09 4.31
C GLU A 313 -8.45 19.35 4.42
N ARG A 314 -9.66 19.23 4.98
CA ARG A 314 -10.65 20.31 4.97
C ARG A 314 -10.57 21.25 6.16
N THR A 315 -9.64 21.01 7.08
CA THR A 315 -9.53 21.79 8.30
C THR A 315 -8.07 22.00 8.72
N ASP A 316 -7.81 23.10 9.42
CA ASP A 316 -6.54 23.27 10.13
C ASP A 316 -6.61 22.46 11.43
N LEU A 317 -6.05 21.24 11.38
CA LEU A 317 -6.09 20.33 12.52
C LEU A 317 -5.41 20.93 13.77
N ALA A 318 -4.39 21.78 13.59
CA ALA A 318 -3.73 22.44 14.72
C ALA A 318 -4.66 23.46 15.37
N ALA A 319 -5.47 24.19 14.60
CA ALA A 319 -6.48 25.09 15.13
C ALA A 319 -7.63 24.33 15.81
N VAL A 320 -8.06 23.20 15.26
CA VAL A 320 -9.17 22.39 15.80
C VAL A 320 -8.77 21.71 17.12
N LEU A 321 -7.55 21.16 17.21
CA LEU A 321 -7.12 20.40 18.38
C LEU A 321 -6.35 21.23 19.40
N GLY A 322 -5.77 22.37 18.99
CA GLY A 322 -4.95 23.22 19.86
C GLY A 322 -3.87 22.43 20.59
N ASN A 323 -3.82 22.59 21.92
CA ASN A 323 -2.85 21.90 22.76
C ASN A 323 -3.08 20.39 22.90
N VAL A 324 -4.17 19.83 22.37
CA VAL A 324 -4.41 18.37 22.39
C VAL A 324 -3.60 17.66 21.31
N LEU A 325 -3.29 18.33 20.20
CA LEU A 325 -2.61 17.72 19.05
C LEU A 325 -1.28 17.01 19.39
N PRO A 326 -0.39 17.55 20.25
CA PRO A 326 0.83 16.85 20.65
C PRO A 326 0.59 15.48 21.31
N LEU A 327 -0.58 15.24 21.90
CA LEU A 327 -0.91 13.94 22.51
C LEU A 327 -1.15 12.82 21.50
N PHE A 328 -1.17 13.14 20.21
CA PHE A 328 -1.30 12.16 19.13
C PHE A 328 0.06 11.49 18.81
N ASP A 329 1.17 12.09 19.25
CA ASP A 329 2.49 11.46 19.19
C ASP A 329 2.52 10.26 20.16
N ASP A 330 2.99 9.09 19.71
CA ASP A 330 2.97 7.86 20.52
C ASP A 330 3.75 7.99 21.83
N ASP A 331 4.90 8.69 21.80
CA ASP A 331 5.74 8.94 22.98
C ASP A 331 5.06 9.86 24.03
N CYS A 332 4.04 10.62 23.63
CA CYS A 332 3.30 11.54 24.50
C CYS A 332 2.05 10.90 25.13
N ARG A 333 1.69 9.67 24.73
CA ARG A 333 0.51 8.95 25.26
C ARG A 333 0.72 8.54 26.71
N LEU A 334 -0.38 8.27 27.41
CA LEU A 334 -0.33 7.83 28.81
C LEU A 334 0.47 6.53 28.94
N GLY A 335 1.41 6.49 29.89
CA GLY A 335 2.27 5.33 30.12
C GLY A 335 3.50 5.23 29.19
N ALA A 336 3.63 6.12 28.20
CA ALA A 336 4.82 6.22 27.36
C ALA A 336 5.96 6.98 28.08
N PRO A 337 7.22 6.90 27.58
CA PRO A 337 8.37 7.54 28.23
C PRO A 337 8.23 9.05 28.42
N ASP A 338 7.63 9.74 27.45
CA ASP A 338 7.39 11.18 27.46
C ASP A 338 5.90 11.51 27.69
N ALA A 339 5.20 10.67 28.47
CA ALA A 339 3.77 10.81 28.72
C ALA A 339 3.38 12.23 29.15
N ARG A 340 2.38 12.82 28.48
CA ARG A 340 1.90 14.17 28.74
C ARG A 340 0.40 14.18 28.96
N GLU A 341 -0.03 15.13 29.76
CA GLU A 341 -1.43 15.53 29.87
C GLU A 341 -1.52 17.04 29.65
N VAL A 342 -2.62 17.48 29.04
CA VAL A 342 -2.85 18.89 28.72
C VAL A 342 -4.04 19.41 29.50
N ARG A 343 -3.89 20.61 30.05
CA ARG A 343 -4.97 21.28 30.78
C ARG A 343 -5.90 21.96 29.78
N LEU A 344 -7.16 21.54 29.77
CA LEU A 344 -8.17 22.05 28.86
C LEU A 344 -8.62 23.47 29.25
N PRO A 345 -8.88 24.36 28.27
CA PRO A 345 -9.05 25.79 28.52
C PRO A 345 -10.37 26.17 29.18
N TYR A 346 -11.47 25.46 28.92
CA TYR A 346 -12.78 25.80 29.48
C TYR A 346 -13.06 25.05 30.78
N SER A 347 -12.78 23.74 30.82
CA SER A 347 -13.02 22.93 32.03
C SER A 347 -11.90 23.01 33.07
N GLY A 348 -10.69 23.39 32.66
CA GLY A 348 -9.50 23.33 33.52
C GLY A 348 -9.04 21.92 33.88
N LYS A 349 -9.68 20.87 33.34
CA LYS A 349 -9.34 19.46 33.59
C LYS A 349 -8.15 19.02 32.74
N SER A 350 -7.40 18.03 33.21
CA SER A 350 -6.33 17.39 32.43
C SER A 350 -6.91 16.36 31.46
N LEU A 351 -6.40 16.33 30.24
CA LEU A 351 -6.70 15.34 29.22
C LEU A 351 -5.41 14.66 28.78
N GLY A 352 -5.43 13.33 28.70
CA GLY A 352 -4.37 12.51 28.14
C GLY A 352 -4.95 11.52 27.12
N VAL A 353 -4.13 11.12 26.14
CA VAL A 353 -4.49 10.09 25.15
C VAL A 353 -3.88 8.76 25.59
N PRO A 354 -4.68 7.70 25.84
CA PRO A 354 -4.17 6.42 26.28
C PRO A 354 -3.67 5.55 25.11
N PRO A 355 -2.89 4.48 25.38
CA PRO A 355 -2.36 3.60 24.32
C PRO A 355 -3.41 2.66 23.72
N ASN A 356 -4.56 2.45 24.38
CA ASN A 356 -5.67 1.65 23.87
C ASN A 356 -6.61 2.43 22.93
N LEU A 357 -6.29 3.68 22.56
CA LEU A 357 -7.06 4.49 21.61
C LEU A 357 -6.35 4.60 20.26
N LEU A 358 -6.86 3.90 19.24
CA LEU A 358 -6.44 4.09 17.85
C LEU A 358 -6.99 5.41 17.31
N ILE A 359 -6.17 6.19 16.65
CA ILE A 359 -6.58 7.39 15.90
C ILE A 359 -6.33 7.12 14.43
N LEU A 360 -7.38 7.15 13.62
CA LEU A 360 -7.29 6.94 12.18
C LEU A 360 -7.86 8.16 11.46
N GLY A 361 -7.07 8.73 10.56
CA GLY A 361 -7.47 9.85 9.71
C GLY A 361 -7.71 9.41 8.27
N THR A 362 -8.60 10.08 7.55
CA THR A 362 -8.67 9.99 6.08
C THR A 362 -8.27 11.31 5.44
N LEU A 363 -7.52 11.24 4.34
CA LEU A 363 -6.98 12.39 3.64
C LEU A 363 -7.07 12.21 2.13
N ASP A 364 -7.59 13.20 1.42
CA ASP A 364 -7.51 13.27 -0.04
C ASP A 364 -6.14 13.79 -0.48
N GLY A 365 -5.34 12.92 -1.12
CA GLY A 365 -3.96 13.25 -1.52
C GLY A 365 -3.83 14.29 -2.65
N ALA A 366 -4.92 14.57 -3.36
CA ALA A 366 -4.98 15.60 -4.41
C ALA A 366 -5.10 17.03 -3.85
N VAL A 367 -5.39 17.17 -2.55
CA VAL A 367 -5.57 18.47 -1.89
C VAL A 367 -4.29 18.81 -1.14
N ALA A 368 -3.69 19.96 -1.48
CA ALA A 368 -2.53 20.46 -0.76
C ALA A 368 -2.96 20.88 0.66
N LEU A 369 -2.34 20.28 1.67
CA LEU A 369 -2.53 20.68 3.06
C LEU A 369 -1.87 22.04 3.33
N PRO A 370 -2.44 22.88 4.21
CA PRO A 370 -1.74 24.05 4.72
C PRO A 370 -0.38 23.63 5.30
N PRO A 371 0.72 24.37 5.08
CA PRO A 371 2.06 23.94 5.51
C PRO A 371 2.16 23.57 6.99
N ALA A 372 1.44 24.30 7.86
CA ALA A 372 1.38 24.01 9.29
C ALA A 372 0.67 22.66 9.58
N THR A 373 -0.46 22.40 8.91
CA THR A 373 -1.19 21.13 8.99
C THR A 373 -0.36 19.98 8.44
N ASP A 374 0.31 20.17 7.30
CA ASP A 374 1.16 19.14 6.67
C ASP A 374 2.32 18.73 7.58
N ALA A 375 3.07 19.71 8.12
CA ALA A 375 4.15 19.44 9.06
C ALA A 375 3.65 18.76 10.35
N ALA A 376 2.48 19.16 10.84
CA ALA A 376 1.88 18.58 12.02
C ALA A 376 1.43 17.12 11.81
N LEU A 377 0.79 16.84 10.68
CA LEU A 377 0.30 15.51 10.31
C LEU A 377 1.46 14.56 10.00
N ARG A 378 2.44 14.98 9.17
CA ARG A 378 3.61 14.16 8.81
C ARG A 378 4.46 13.74 9.99
N ARG A 379 4.46 14.53 11.07
CA ARG A 379 5.16 14.19 12.30
C ARG A 379 4.41 13.14 13.16
N ARG A 380 3.07 13.18 13.14
CA ARG A 380 2.21 12.47 14.10
C ARG A 380 1.51 11.24 13.54
N PHE A 381 1.30 11.22 12.23
CA PHE A 381 0.56 10.17 11.56
C PHE A 381 1.52 9.30 10.75
N THR A 382 1.37 7.98 10.87
CA THR A 382 1.92 7.07 9.86
C THR A 382 0.98 7.02 8.67
N PHE A 383 1.50 7.34 7.49
CA PHE A 383 0.71 7.39 6.26
C PHE A 383 0.65 6.01 5.60
N VAL A 384 -0.56 5.58 5.27
CA VAL A 384 -0.84 4.39 4.46
C VAL A 384 -1.54 4.87 3.20
N GLU A 385 -0.88 4.69 2.05
CA GLU A 385 -1.38 5.16 0.76
C GLU A 385 -2.33 4.13 0.12
N LEU A 386 -3.48 4.61 -0.35
CA LEU A 386 -4.41 3.87 -1.19
C LEU A 386 -4.35 4.42 -2.62
N SER A 387 -3.81 3.62 -3.52
CA SER A 387 -3.86 3.88 -4.95
C SER A 387 -5.18 3.40 -5.57
N PRO A 388 -5.60 3.96 -6.72
CA PRO A 388 -6.68 3.38 -7.50
C PRO A 388 -6.32 1.96 -7.95
N ASP A 389 -7.27 1.04 -7.85
CA ASP A 389 -7.12 -0.35 -8.27
C ASP A 389 -8.04 -0.64 -9.48
N PRO A 390 -7.49 -0.65 -10.71
CA PRO A 390 -8.24 -1.05 -11.90
C PRO A 390 -8.75 -2.50 -11.84
N ASN A 391 -8.08 -3.40 -11.11
CA ASN A 391 -8.50 -4.81 -11.04
C ASN A 391 -9.82 -4.97 -10.31
N ALA A 392 -10.19 -4.02 -9.44
CA ALA A 392 -11.51 -3.97 -8.80
C ALA A 392 -12.64 -3.82 -9.84
N LEU A 393 -12.35 -3.38 -11.06
CA LEU A 393 -13.30 -3.24 -12.16
C LEU A 393 -13.34 -4.46 -13.08
N SER A 394 -12.29 -5.30 -13.08
CA SER A 394 -12.19 -6.49 -13.95
C SER A 394 -13.22 -7.58 -13.63
N GLN A 395 -13.92 -7.47 -12.50
CA GLN A 395 -15.00 -8.37 -12.08
C GLN A 395 -16.39 -7.90 -12.53
N THR A 396 -16.48 -6.72 -13.14
CA THR A 396 -17.73 -6.09 -13.56
C THR A 396 -17.76 -6.02 -15.08
N PRO A 397 -18.22 -7.07 -15.79
CA PRO A 397 -18.53 -6.92 -17.19
C PRO A 397 -19.60 -5.82 -17.33
N LEU A 398 -19.37 -4.83 -18.20
CA LEU A 398 -20.51 -4.16 -18.83
C LEU A 398 -21.36 -5.28 -19.46
N GLY A 399 -22.69 -5.17 -19.39
CA GLY A 399 -23.60 -6.22 -19.86
C GLY A 399 -23.23 -6.80 -21.23
N GLU A 400 -23.77 -7.99 -21.55
CA GLU A 400 -23.39 -8.91 -22.66
C GLU A 400 -23.19 -8.33 -24.08
N THR A 401 -23.43 -7.03 -24.32
CA THR A 401 -23.37 -6.34 -25.61
C THR A 401 -22.36 -5.18 -25.70
N ASP A 402 -21.63 -4.83 -24.63
CA ASP A 402 -20.73 -3.67 -24.61
C ASP A 402 -19.26 -4.04 -24.27
N ASP A 403 -18.40 -4.05 -25.31
CA ASP A 403 -16.97 -4.41 -25.25
C ASP A 403 -16.06 -3.32 -24.64
N ILE A 404 -16.49 -2.61 -23.60
CA ILE A 404 -15.66 -1.56 -22.97
C ILE A 404 -14.96 -2.11 -21.74
N ASP A 405 -13.63 -2.15 -21.77
CA ASP A 405 -12.80 -2.47 -20.61
C ASP A 405 -12.67 -1.24 -19.69
N LEU A 406 -13.45 -1.24 -18.60
CA LEU A 406 -13.43 -0.18 -17.58
C LEU A 406 -12.08 -0.11 -16.83
N ALA A 407 -11.40 -1.24 -16.66
CA ALA A 407 -10.09 -1.27 -16.02
C ALA A 407 -9.03 -0.61 -16.92
N ALA A 408 -9.07 -0.90 -18.23
CA ALA A 408 -8.23 -0.24 -19.22
C ALA A 408 -8.52 1.27 -19.28
N LEU A 409 -9.80 1.66 -19.33
CA LEU A 409 -10.22 3.07 -19.33
C LEU A 409 -9.66 3.83 -18.12
N LEU A 410 -9.85 3.29 -16.90
CA LEU A 410 -9.32 3.91 -15.68
C LEU A 410 -7.79 4.01 -15.71
N THR A 411 -7.12 2.97 -16.21
CA THR A 411 -5.66 2.93 -16.33
C THR A 411 -5.15 4.00 -17.28
N VAL A 412 -5.76 4.15 -18.46
CA VAL A 412 -5.38 5.17 -19.44
C VAL A 412 -5.61 6.58 -18.89
N LEU A 413 -6.78 6.85 -18.30
CA LEU A 413 -7.08 8.15 -17.70
C LEU A 413 -6.10 8.52 -16.60
N ASN A 414 -5.82 7.58 -15.68
CA ASN A 414 -4.86 7.80 -14.61
C ASN A 414 -3.42 7.94 -15.09
N GLY A 415 -3.06 7.25 -16.19
CA GLY A 415 -1.78 7.44 -16.86
C GLY A 415 -1.63 8.85 -17.43
N ARG A 416 -2.65 9.33 -18.16
CA ARG A 416 -2.70 10.70 -18.71
C ARG A 416 -2.64 11.75 -17.59
N LEU A 417 -3.46 11.61 -16.55
CA LEU A 417 -3.46 12.54 -15.40
C LEU A 417 -2.12 12.57 -14.67
N ALA A 418 -1.52 11.39 -14.42
CA ALA A 418 -0.23 11.31 -13.75
C ALA A 418 0.91 11.93 -14.57
N ALA A 419 0.86 11.82 -15.90
CA ALA A 419 1.82 12.45 -16.80
C ALA A 419 1.65 13.99 -16.85
N THR A 420 0.41 14.47 -16.83
CA THR A 420 0.11 15.90 -16.99
C THR A 420 0.22 16.70 -15.70
N LYS A 421 -0.21 16.14 -14.57
CA LYS A 421 -0.31 16.86 -13.28
C LYS A 421 0.38 16.16 -12.10
N GLY A 422 0.61 14.86 -12.19
CA GLY A 422 1.31 14.07 -11.17
C GLY A 422 0.44 13.00 -10.51
N ARG A 423 1.08 12.07 -9.80
CA ARG A 423 0.46 10.84 -9.27
C ARG A 423 -0.62 11.07 -8.21
N THR A 424 -0.65 12.24 -7.57
CA THR A 424 -1.68 12.58 -6.58
C THR A 424 -3.03 12.90 -7.21
N PHE A 425 -3.05 13.24 -8.50
CA PHE A 425 -4.26 13.54 -9.27
C PHE A 425 -4.68 12.31 -10.08
N GLN A 426 -5.35 11.36 -9.43
CA GLN A 426 -5.88 10.18 -10.09
C GLN A 426 -7.35 9.98 -9.72
N LEU A 427 -8.08 9.34 -10.63
CA LEU A 427 -9.46 8.93 -10.45
C LEU A 427 -9.48 7.61 -9.67
N GLY A 428 -10.32 7.54 -8.65
CA GLY A 428 -10.58 6.31 -7.91
C GLY A 428 -11.59 5.40 -8.63
N HIS A 429 -11.43 4.10 -8.43
CA HIS A 429 -12.25 3.06 -9.05
C HIS A 429 -13.73 3.09 -8.62
N HIS A 430 -14.08 3.72 -7.49
CA HIS A 430 -15.49 3.88 -7.06
C HIS A 430 -16.36 4.61 -8.09
N LEU A 431 -15.79 5.46 -8.95
CA LEU A 431 -16.54 6.12 -10.01
C LEU A 431 -17.12 5.13 -11.04
N LEU A 432 -16.54 3.93 -11.13
CA LEU A 432 -16.87 2.92 -12.14
C LEU A 432 -17.38 1.60 -11.54
N LEU A 433 -17.37 1.43 -10.21
CA LEU A 433 -17.74 0.16 -9.54
C LEU A 433 -19.18 -0.29 -9.84
N ASP A 434 -20.13 0.65 -9.93
CA ASP A 434 -21.56 0.37 -10.13
C ASP A 434 -22.02 0.53 -11.58
N VAL A 435 -21.09 0.75 -12.51
CA VAL A 435 -21.41 0.84 -13.94
C VAL A 435 -21.75 -0.54 -14.47
N ARG A 436 -22.95 -0.70 -15.05
CA ARG A 436 -23.41 -1.97 -15.65
C ARG A 436 -23.80 -1.81 -17.12
N THR A 437 -24.17 -0.61 -17.53
CA THR A 437 -24.58 -0.26 -18.90
C THR A 437 -23.81 0.95 -19.44
N ILE A 438 -23.85 1.14 -20.76
CA ILE A 438 -23.26 2.34 -21.38
C ILE A 438 -23.89 3.65 -20.86
N ASP A 439 -25.18 3.65 -20.50
CA ASP A 439 -25.83 4.85 -19.99
C ASP A 439 -25.41 5.15 -18.54
N ASP A 440 -25.14 4.11 -17.73
CA ASP A 440 -24.49 4.29 -16.43
C ASP A 440 -23.09 4.88 -16.59
N LEU A 441 -22.33 4.39 -17.59
CA LEU A 441 -21.00 4.92 -17.89
C LEU A 441 -21.06 6.39 -18.35
N ARG A 442 -22.05 6.75 -19.17
CA ARG A 442 -22.30 8.16 -19.56
C ARG A 442 -22.59 9.02 -18.35
N GLN A 443 -23.42 8.54 -17.42
CA GLN A 443 -23.70 9.27 -16.18
C GLN A 443 -22.46 9.42 -15.32
N ALA A 444 -21.70 8.34 -15.09
CA ALA A 444 -20.44 8.37 -14.34
C ALA A 444 -19.42 9.32 -15.00
N TRP A 445 -19.37 9.34 -16.33
CA TRP A 445 -18.49 10.21 -17.10
C TRP A 445 -18.84 11.69 -16.94
N TYR A 446 -20.06 12.10 -17.30
CA TYR A 446 -20.42 13.52 -17.33
C TYR A 446 -20.73 14.11 -15.95
N ASN A 447 -21.12 13.29 -14.97
CA ASN A 447 -21.47 13.76 -13.62
C ASN A 447 -20.37 13.50 -12.58
N GLY A 448 -19.41 12.63 -12.87
CA GLY A 448 -18.32 12.27 -11.96
C GLY A 448 -16.94 12.62 -12.51
N ILE A 449 -16.51 11.90 -13.55
CA ILE A 449 -15.14 11.99 -14.10
C ILE A 449 -14.86 13.39 -14.66
N VAL A 450 -15.69 13.87 -15.59
CA VAL A 450 -15.45 15.14 -16.27
C VAL A 450 -15.46 16.33 -15.30
N PRO A 451 -16.44 16.50 -14.39
CA PRO A 451 -16.42 17.59 -13.41
C PRO A 451 -15.18 17.56 -12.51
N GLN A 452 -14.76 16.38 -12.07
CA GLN A 452 -13.58 16.23 -11.22
C GLN A 452 -12.28 16.60 -11.94
N VAL A 453 -12.10 16.10 -13.17
CA VAL A 453 -10.94 16.47 -14.01
C VAL A 453 -10.96 17.98 -14.28
N ARG A 454 -12.11 18.56 -14.67
CA ARG A 454 -12.22 20.01 -14.88
C ARG A 454 -11.86 20.83 -13.65
N ALA A 455 -12.30 20.41 -12.47
CA ALA A 455 -11.95 21.10 -11.23
C ALA A 455 -10.42 21.12 -10.99
N TRP A 456 -9.72 20.03 -11.34
CA TRP A 456 -8.26 20.01 -11.26
C TRP A 456 -7.60 20.92 -12.30
N PHE A 457 -8.18 21.11 -13.47
CA PHE A 457 -7.58 21.91 -14.56
C PHE A 457 -8.26 23.29 -14.74
N ALA A 458 -8.84 23.87 -13.68
CA ALA A 458 -9.62 25.10 -13.75
C ALA A 458 -8.88 26.33 -14.34
N HIS A 459 -7.54 26.32 -14.36
CA HIS A 459 -6.70 27.37 -14.93
C HIS A 459 -5.86 26.90 -16.13
N GLU A 460 -6.05 25.66 -16.58
CA GLU A 460 -5.25 24.97 -17.60
C GLU A 460 -6.17 24.10 -18.48
N GLU A 461 -7.32 24.66 -18.88
CA GLU A 461 -8.36 23.91 -19.61
C GLU A 461 -7.86 23.39 -20.97
N GLU A 462 -6.81 23.98 -21.54
CA GLU A 462 -6.16 23.49 -22.77
C GLU A 462 -5.56 22.08 -22.64
N LYS A 463 -5.32 21.61 -21.41
CA LYS A 463 -4.81 20.27 -21.14
C LYS A 463 -5.92 19.22 -21.03
N LEU A 464 -7.19 19.63 -20.99
CA LEU A 464 -8.32 18.70 -20.85
C LEU A 464 -8.41 17.70 -21.99
N SER A 465 -8.12 18.12 -23.23
CA SER A 465 -8.19 17.21 -24.38
C SER A 465 -7.11 16.13 -24.35
N GLN A 466 -5.96 16.40 -23.74
CA GLN A 466 -4.90 15.40 -23.53
C GLN A 466 -5.35 14.28 -22.59
N ILE A 467 -6.32 14.55 -21.71
CA ILE A 467 -6.81 13.62 -20.69
C ILE A 467 -8.09 12.93 -21.14
N LEU A 468 -9.08 13.71 -21.56
CA LEU A 468 -10.41 13.23 -21.92
C LEU A 468 -10.53 12.82 -23.39
N GLY A 469 -9.58 13.21 -24.25
CA GLY A 469 -9.63 13.02 -25.69
C GLY A 469 -10.26 14.21 -26.44
N ASP A 470 -9.81 14.45 -27.67
CA ASP A 470 -10.29 15.56 -28.51
C ASP A 470 -11.78 15.44 -28.88
N THR A 471 -12.33 14.22 -28.91
CA THR A 471 -13.75 13.98 -29.19
C THR A 471 -14.67 14.61 -28.14
N PHE A 472 -14.21 14.65 -26.88
CA PHE A 472 -14.97 15.17 -25.74
C PHE A 472 -14.77 16.66 -25.47
N VAL A 473 -13.71 17.27 -26.03
CA VAL A 473 -13.33 18.65 -25.74
C VAL A 473 -13.29 19.48 -27.01
N GLU A 474 -14.22 20.42 -27.15
CA GLU A 474 -14.26 21.36 -28.27
C GLU A 474 -13.50 22.64 -27.92
N ARG A 475 -12.41 22.92 -28.66
CA ARG A 475 -11.73 24.21 -28.60
C ARG A 475 -12.52 25.24 -29.44
N ARG A 476 -13.13 26.23 -28.77
CA ARG A 476 -13.80 27.35 -29.42
C ARG A 476 -12.99 28.64 -29.34
N LEU A 477 -12.83 29.29 -30.49
CA LEU A 477 -12.32 30.65 -30.56
C LEU A 477 -13.43 31.61 -30.14
N GLN A 478 -13.15 32.49 -29.18
CA GLN A 478 -14.10 33.51 -28.79
C GLN A 478 -14.29 34.50 -29.93
N ARG A 479 -15.54 34.74 -30.33
CA ARG A 479 -15.86 35.83 -31.24
C ARG A 479 -16.01 37.12 -30.41
N PRO A 480 -15.38 38.23 -30.79
CA PRO A 480 -15.56 39.49 -30.08
C PRO A 480 -17.05 39.87 -30.08
N ARG A 481 -17.62 40.11 -28.90
CA ARG A 481 -18.94 40.72 -28.79
C ARG A 481 -18.80 42.18 -29.21
N TRP A 482 -19.49 42.62 -30.26
CA TRP A 482 -19.51 44.02 -30.73
C TRP A 482 -20.23 44.99 -29.77
N GLN A 483 -20.16 44.77 -28.46
CA GLN A 483 -20.68 45.69 -27.45
C GLN A 483 -19.52 46.54 -26.97
N THR A 484 -19.57 47.83 -27.32
CA THR A 484 -18.57 48.90 -27.13
C THR A 484 -17.50 48.95 -28.23
N GLY A 485 -17.36 50.12 -28.86
CA GLY A 485 -16.57 50.38 -30.07
C GLY A 485 -15.05 50.30 -29.90
N LEU A 486 -14.55 49.32 -29.16
CA LEU A 486 -13.15 48.93 -29.11
C LEU A 486 -12.97 47.66 -29.94
N ALA A 487 -12.30 47.79 -31.08
CA ALA A 487 -11.92 46.68 -31.94
C ALA A 487 -10.87 45.81 -31.22
N VAL A 488 -11.31 44.83 -30.44
CA VAL A 488 -10.44 43.76 -29.96
C VAL A 488 -10.22 42.79 -31.12
N PRO A 489 -8.97 42.54 -31.58
CA PRO A 489 -8.69 41.56 -32.62
C PRO A 489 -9.22 40.17 -32.20
N PRO A 490 -9.78 39.37 -33.13
CA PRO A 490 -10.27 38.02 -32.82
C PRO A 490 -9.23 37.12 -32.13
N ASP A 491 -7.94 37.39 -32.39
CA ASP A 491 -6.80 36.62 -31.89
C ASP A 491 -6.38 37.01 -30.46
N ALA A 492 -7.00 38.04 -29.87
CA ALA A 492 -6.63 38.57 -28.56
C ALA A 492 -7.40 37.95 -27.37
N LEU A 493 -8.43 37.14 -27.64
CA LEU A 493 -9.19 36.44 -26.60
C LEU A 493 -8.70 34.99 -26.47
N PRO A 494 -8.44 34.49 -25.25
CA PRO A 494 -8.03 33.11 -25.06
C PRO A 494 -9.15 32.16 -25.52
N PRO A 495 -8.80 31.02 -26.16
CA PRO A 495 -9.79 30.03 -26.55
C PRO A 495 -10.51 29.47 -25.32
N THR A 496 -11.78 29.09 -25.49
CA THR A 496 -12.56 28.38 -24.48
C THR A 496 -12.63 26.90 -24.82
N TYR A 497 -12.63 26.04 -23.81
CA TYR A 497 -12.74 24.59 -23.99
C TYR A 497 -14.09 24.12 -23.44
N GLU A 498 -14.98 23.69 -24.33
CA GLU A 498 -16.30 23.21 -23.97
C GLU A 498 -16.35 21.68 -23.99
N ILE A 499 -17.01 21.08 -22.99
CA ILE A 499 -17.27 19.63 -22.98
C ILE A 499 -18.44 19.34 -23.93
N ARG A 500 -18.20 18.47 -24.91
CA ARG A 500 -19.25 17.96 -25.81
C ARG A 500 -20.05 16.88 -25.10
N ILE A 501 -21.38 17.01 -25.12
CA ILE A 501 -22.29 15.95 -24.69
C ILE A 501 -22.62 15.10 -25.91
N LEU A 502 -21.98 13.94 -26.01
CA LEU A 502 -22.15 12.99 -27.10
C LEU A 502 -23.43 12.17 -26.91
N ASP A 503 -24.05 11.74 -28.01
CA ASP A 503 -25.13 10.75 -27.97
C ASP A 503 -24.62 9.36 -27.55
N ARG A 504 -25.50 8.35 -27.49
CA ARG A 504 -25.15 7.03 -26.96
C ARG A 504 -24.09 6.31 -27.79
N ASP A 505 -24.21 6.36 -29.12
CA ASP A 505 -23.36 5.60 -30.02
C ASP A 505 -22.05 6.34 -30.26
N GLU A 506 -22.09 7.67 -30.40
CA GLU A 506 -20.90 8.53 -30.42
C GLU A 506 -20.08 8.39 -29.13
N PHE A 507 -20.74 8.36 -27.98
CA PHE A 507 -20.08 8.18 -26.69
C PHE A 507 -19.39 6.81 -26.59
N ARG A 508 -20.09 5.74 -26.98
CA ARG A 508 -19.54 4.38 -26.96
C ARG A 508 -18.26 4.30 -27.79
N TRP A 509 -18.31 4.83 -29.01
CA TRP A 509 -17.13 4.88 -29.89
C TRP A 509 -15.98 5.68 -29.29
N ALA A 510 -16.26 6.88 -28.76
CA ALA A 510 -15.25 7.76 -28.19
C ALA A 510 -14.57 7.17 -26.94
N ILE A 511 -15.33 6.49 -26.07
CA ILE A 511 -14.76 5.79 -24.91
C ILE A 511 -13.92 4.58 -25.32
N GLN A 512 -14.37 3.82 -26.32
CA GLN A 512 -13.60 2.68 -26.83
C GLN A 512 -12.24 3.11 -27.39
N GLU A 513 -12.22 4.20 -28.17
CA GLU A 513 -10.98 4.79 -28.68
C GLU A 513 -10.07 5.22 -27.52
N LEU A 514 -10.62 5.93 -26.54
CA LEU A 514 -9.87 6.39 -25.38
C LEU A 514 -9.29 5.24 -24.55
N ALA A 515 -10.07 4.19 -24.30
CA ALA A 515 -9.65 3.01 -23.54
C ALA A 515 -8.57 2.20 -24.26
N ALA A 516 -8.59 2.17 -25.59
CA ALA A 516 -7.54 1.56 -26.42
C ALA A 516 -6.23 2.38 -26.45
N GLY A 517 -6.21 3.57 -25.84
CA GLY A 517 -5.08 4.50 -25.87
C GLY A 517 -5.02 5.35 -27.13
N GLY A 518 -6.08 5.38 -27.94
CA GLY A 518 -6.24 6.29 -29.07
C GLY A 518 -6.57 7.71 -28.62
N GLY A 519 -6.06 8.70 -29.36
CA GLY A 519 -6.27 10.14 -29.13
C GLY A 519 -5.20 10.76 -28.24
#